data_AF-A0A060CII4-F1
#
_entry.id   AF-A0A060CII4-F1
#
_cell.length_a   1.000
_cell.length_b   1.000
_cell.length_c   1.000
_cell.angle_alpha   90.00
_cell.angle_beta   90.00
_cell.angle_gamma   90.00
#
_symmetry.space_group_name_H-M   'P 1'
#
loop_
_entity.id
_entity.type
_entity.pdbx_description
1 polymer ?
#
loop_
_entity_poly.entity_id
_entity_poly.type
_entity_poly.pdbx_seq_one_letter_code
_entity_poly.pdbx_strand_id
1 'polypeptide(L)'
;MAFFGDLGYELDITTTDSDELEVMSRQIAFYKKHRTTFQQGRLYRIASPYEGDRNVMAWQVVSPDSRELVAAYYRILSRPNPAPEHCRLVGLDPDAEYDVERYG
;
A
#
# COMPACT_ATOMS: atom_id res chain seq x y z
N MET A 1 -4.18 -2.15 -3.97
CA MET A 1 -5.24 -2.55 -3.01
C MET A 1 -5.14 -4.01 -2.60
N ALA A 2 -5.03 -4.98 -3.53
CA ALA A 2 -5.03 -6.41 -3.21
C ALA A 2 -3.88 -6.90 -2.31
N PHE A 3 -2.79 -6.14 -2.14
CA PHE A 3 -1.71 -6.49 -1.20
C PHE A 3 -2.13 -6.45 0.27
N PHE A 4 -3.12 -5.64 0.65
CA PHE A 4 -3.53 -5.48 2.05
C PHE A 4 -4.54 -6.56 2.47
N GLY A 5 -4.12 -7.80 2.31
CA GLY A 5 -4.91 -9.02 2.49
C GLY A 5 -4.19 -10.19 1.85
N ASP A 6 -4.95 -11.18 1.38
CA ASP A 6 -4.43 -12.33 0.64
C ASP A 6 -4.42 -12.02 -0.86
N LEU A 7 -3.23 -11.76 -1.40
CA LEU A 7 -3.08 -11.43 -2.83
C LEU A 7 -3.47 -12.63 -3.70
N GLY A 8 -4.39 -12.39 -4.62
CA GLY A 8 -4.75 -13.30 -5.71
C GLY A 8 -5.03 -12.53 -7.01
N TYR A 9 -5.03 -13.25 -8.12
CA TYR A 9 -5.43 -12.73 -9.43
C TYR A 9 -6.69 -13.47 -9.88
N GLU A 10 -7.68 -12.72 -10.36
CA GLU A 10 -8.95 -13.24 -10.87
C GLU A 10 -9.16 -12.69 -12.29
N LEU A 11 -8.32 -13.15 -13.23
CA LEU A 11 -8.32 -12.77 -14.64
C LEU A 11 -7.82 -13.93 -15.52
N ASP A 12 -8.16 -13.93 -16.81
CA ASP A 12 -7.67 -14.94 -17.77
C ASP A 12 -6.26 -14.62 -18.24
N ILE A 13 -5.27 -15.25 -17.60
CA ILE A 13 -3.85 -15.05 -17.88
C ILE A 13 -3.43 -15.43 -19.30
N THR A 14 -4.26 -16.19 -20.03
CA THR A 14 -3.95 -16.58 -21.42
C THR A 14 -4.16 -15.45 -22.42
N THR A 15 -4.85 -14.38 -21.97
CA THR A 15 -5.13 -13.18 -22.77
C THR A 15 -4.24 -11.99 -22.41
N THR A 16 -3.38 -12.15 -21.42
CA THR A 16 -2.48 -11.11 -20.89
C THR A 16 -1.22 -10.99 -21.74
N ASP A 17 -0.78 -9.77 -22.03
CA ASP A 17 0.45 -9.54 -22.79
C ASP A 17 1.72 -9.74 -21.94
N SER A 18 2.88 -9.78 -22.60
CA SER A 18 4.16 -10.03 -21.91
C SER A 18 4.51 -8.97 -20.88
N ASP A 19 4.13 -7.72 -21.11
CA ASP A 19 4.48 -6.59 -20.26
C ASP A 19 3.64 -6.62 -18.99
N GLU A 20 2.35 -6.92 -19.13
CA GLU A 20 1.41 -7.17 -18.04
C GLU A 20 1.84 -8.40 -17.21
N LEU A 21 2.27 -9.49 -17.85
CA LEU A 21 2.80 -10.67 -17.15
C LEU A 21 4.07 -10.34 -16.35
N GLU A 22 4.94 -9.49 -16.87
CA GLU A 22 6.13 -9.03 -16.14
C GLU A 22 5.73 -8.17 -14.92
N VAL A 23 4.76 -7.27 -15.09
CA VAL A 23 4.17 -6.49 -14.00
C VAL A 23 3.61 -7.41 -12.91
N MET A 24 2.84 -8.44 -13.29
CA MET A 24 2.28 -9.43 -12.35
C MET A 24 3.39 -10.17 -11.60
N SER A 25 4.47 -10.57 -12.29
CA SER A 25 5.62 -11.22 -11.67
C SER A 25 6.27 -10.33 -10.60
N ARG A 26 6.48 -9.04 -10.91
CA ARG A 26 7.03 -8.06 -9.95
C ARG A 26 6.10 -7.84 -8.76
N GLN A 27 4.79 -7.77 -8.98
CA GLN A 27 3.78 -7.67 -7.91
C GLN A 27 3.82 -8.90 -6.99
N ILE A 28 3.91 -10.11 -7.55
CA ILE A 28 4.03 -11.37 -6.79
C ILE A 28 5.32 -11.37 -5.96
N ALA A 29 6.44 -10.99 -6.55
CA ALA A 29 7.74 -10.94 -5.86
C ALA A 29 7.71 -9.96 -4.69
N PHE A 30 7.19 -8.75 -4.91
CA PHE A 30 7.01 -7.74 -3.87
C PHE A 30 6.11 -8.23 -2.74
N TYR A 31 4.95 -8.80 -3.08
CA TYR A 31 4.03 -9.33 -2.07
C TYR A 31 4.64 -10.47 -1.25
N LYS A 32 5.39 -11.38 -1.89
CA LYS A 32 6.10 -12.46 -1.20
C LYS A 32 7.18 -11.92 -0.27
N LYS A 33 7.94 -10.91 -0.69
CA LYS A 33 8.98 -10.25 0.13
C LYS A 33 8.38 -9.66 1.42
N HIS A 34 7.23 -9.02 1.33
CA HIS A 34 6.60 -8.31 2.45
C HIS A 34 5.37 -9.05 3.03
N ARG A 35 5.22 -10.36 2.76
CA ARG A 35 4.01 -11.13 3.08
C ARG A 35 3.67 -11.10 4.58
N THR A 36 4.68 -11.27 5.43
CA THR A 36 4.51 -11.23 6.89
C THR A 36 3.92 -9.89 7.33
N THR A 37 4.46 -8.78 6.81
CA THR A 37 3.93 -7.45 7.10
C THR A 37 2.50 -7.31 6.62
N PHE A 38 2.20 -7.68 5.37
CA PHE A 38 0.84 -7.56 4.83
C PHE A 38 -0.21 -8.40 5.55
N GLN A 39 0.09 -9.67 5.85
CA GLN A 39 -0.89 -10.62 6.38
C GLN A 39 -0.97 -10.64 7.90
N GLN A 40 0.14 -10.37 8.60
CA GLN A 40 0.25 -10.53 10.06
C GLN A 40 0.51 -9.22 10.79
N GLY A 41 0.81 -8.15 10.05
CA GLY A 41 1.05 -6.85 10.66
C GLY A 41 -0.22 -6.18 11.16
N ARG A 42 -0.02 -5.14 11.98
CA ARG A 42 -1.10 -4.33 12.53
C ARG A 42 -1.53 -3.26 11.52
N LEU A 43 -2.78 -3.35 11.08
CA LEU A 43 -3.37 -2.40 10.14
C LEU A 43 -3.88 -1.14 10.86
N TYR A 44 -3.50 0.02 10.35
CA TYR A 44 -4.01 1.34 10.79
C TYR A 44 -4.68 2.04 9.61
N ARG A 45 -5.91 2.53 9.84
CA ARG A 45 -6.60 3.42 8.89
C ARG A 45 -6.11 4.84 9.13
N ILE A 46 -5.66 5.51 8.07
CA ILE A 46 -5.11 6.88 8.13
C ILE A 46 -6.11 7.89 7.57
N ALA A 47 -6.72 7.59 6.43
CA ALA A 47 -7.75 8.41 5.82
C ALA A 47 -8.91 7.52 5.35
N SER A 48 -10.13 7.92 5.70
CA SER A 48 -11.37 7.22 5.37
C SER A 48 -12.05 7.90 4.17
N PRO A 49 -12.44 7.15 3.11
CA PRO A 49 -13.23 7.71 2.01
C PRO A 49 -14.70 7.97 2.40
N TYR A 50 -15.06 7.71 3.66
CA TYR A 50 -16.37 7.99 4.25
C TYR A 50 -16.39 9.28 5.06
N GLU A 51 -15.25 9.96 5.18
CA GLU A 51 -15.07 11.18 5.95
C GLU A 51 -14.46 12.29 5.08
N GLY A 52 -14.53 13.54 5.56
CA GLY A 52 -13.96 14.70 4.87
C GLY A 52 -14.53 14.90 3.46
N ASP A 53 -13.65 15.15 2.49
CA ASP A 53 -14.02 15.35 1.08
C ASP A 53 -14.20 14.04 0.30
N ARG A 54 -14.04 12.89 0.98
CA ARG A 54 -14.23 11.54 0.46
C ARG A 54 -13.37 11.18 -0.74
N ASN A 55 -12.32 11.96 -1.03
CA ASN A 55 -11.50 11.79 -2.22
C ASN A 55 -10.19 11.04 -1.93
N VAL A 56 -9.89 10.79 -0.66
CA VAL A 56 -8.64 10.17 -0.21
C VAL A 56 -8.96 8.95 0.65
N MET A 57 -8.18 7.90 0.44
CA MET A 57 -8.19 6.68 1.22
C MET A 57 -6.75 6.27 1.48
N ALA A 58 -6.39 6.15 2.75
CA ALA A 58 -5.03 5.79 3.12
C ALA A 58 -5.03 4.87 4.33
N TRP A 59 -4.12 3.91 4.31
CA TRP A 59 -3.87 3.01 5.42
C TRP A 59 -2.43 2.54 5.36
N GLN A 60 -2.02 1.91 6.45
CA GLN A 60 -0.70 1.30 6.57
C GLN A 60 -0.80 0.01 7.34
N VAL A 61 0.24 -0.83 7.22
CA VAL A 61 0.41 -2.02 8.04
C VAL A 61 1.81 -2.00 8.62
N VAL A 62 1.91 -2.18 9.94
CA VAL A 62 3.18 -2.26 10.67
C VAL A 62 3.47 -3.73 10.96
N SER A 63 4.66 -4.18 10.59
CA SER A 63 5.16 -5.53 10.87
C SER A 63 5.08 -5.90 12.37
N PRO A 64 5.00 -7.20 12.71
CA PRO A 64 4.93 -7.63 14.11
C PRO A 64 6.12 -7.19 14.97
N ASP A 65 7.31 -7.05 14.39
CA ASP A 65 8.52 -6.59 15.07
C ASP A 65 8.69 -5.06 15.05
N SER A 66 7.74 -4.33 14.46
CA SER A 66 7.73 -2.87 14.31
C SER A 66 8.91 -2.28 13.53
N ARG A 67 9.61 -3.09 12.71
CA ARG A 67 10.77 -2.64 11.93
C ARG A 67 10.44 -2.27 10.49
N GLU A 68 9.35 -2.82 9.97
CA GLU A 68 8.85 -2.53 8.63
C GLU A 68 7.42 -1.96 8.69
N LEU A 69 7.14 -0.99 7.82
CA LEU A 69 5.82 -0.43 7.59
C LEU A 69 5.57 -0.34 6.09
N VAL A 70 4.39 -0.78 5.64
CA VAL A 70 3.91 -0.54 4.27
C VAL A 70 2.69 0.36 4.32
N ALA A 71 2.79 1.55 3.71
CA ALA A 71 1.69 2.49 3.57
C ALA A 71 1.16 2.52 2.14
N ALA A 72 -0.14 2.73 2.01
CA ALA A 72 -0.76 3.03 0.73
C ALA A 72 -1.64 4.26 0.84
N TYR A 73 -1.53 5.10 -0.19
CA TYR A 73 -2.29 6.33 -0.34
C TYR A 73 -2.98 6.31 -1.69
N TYR A 74 -4.30 6.40 -1.67
CA TYR A 74 -5.14 6.40 -2.85
C TYR A 74 -5.92 7.69 -2.92
N ARG A 75 -5.95 8.29 -4.11
CA ARG A 75 -6.83 9.41 -4.44
C ARG A 75 -7.80 8.96 -5.52
N ILE A 76 -9.09 9.19 -5.30
CA ILE A 76 -10.15 8.74 -6.21
C ILE A 76 -10.18 9.63 -7.46
N LEU A 77 -10.27 10.94 -7.27
CA LEU A 77 -10.31 11.94 -8.34
C LEU A 77 -9.07 12.84 -8.27
N SER A 78 -8.35 12.92 -9.39
CA SER A 78 -7.30 13.93 -9.54
C SER A 78 -7.92 15.33 -9.57
N ARG A 79 -7.24 16.31 -8.96
CA ARG A 79 -7.68 17.71 -8.93
C ARG A 79 -6.60 18.60 -9.53
N PRO A 80 -6.98 19.65 -10.29
CA PRO A 80 -6.02 20.64 -10.75
C PRO A 80 -5.53 21.48 -9.56
N ASN A 81 -4.22 21.75 -9.52
CA ASN A 81 -3.56 22.56 -8.48
C ASN A 81 -4.00 22.22 -7.04
N PRO A 82 -3.84 20.96 -6.59
CA PRO A 82 -4.24 20.59 -5.24
C PRO A 82 -3.34 21.29 -4.21
N ALA A 83 -3.89 21.60 -3.05
CA ALA A 83 -3.07 21.99 -1.91
C ALA A 83 -2.10 20.83 -1.53
N PRO A 84 -0.95 21.12 -0.92
CA PRO A 84 -0.08 20.08 -0.36
C PRO A 84 -0.86 19.21 0.63
N GLU A 85 -0.77 17.90 0.46
CA GLU A 85 -1.39 16.91 1.34
C GLU A 85 -0.30 16.15 2.10
N HIS A 86 -0.54 15.90 3.39
CA HIS A 86 0.39 15.17 4.25
C HIS A 86 -0.28 13.90 4.77
N CYS A 87 0.30 12.74 4.48
CA CYS A 87 -0.09 11.47 5.08
C CYS A 87 0.76 11.24 6.33
N ARG A 88 0.15 11.38 7.52
CA ARG A 88 0.86 11.14 8.80
C ARG A 88 0.82 9.66 9.13
N LEU A 89 1.98 9.01 9.09
CA LEU A 89 2.15 7.62 9.50
C LEU A 89 2.11 7.50 11.04
N VAL A 90 1.69 6.34 11.54
CA VAL A 90 1.53 6.06 12.98
C VAL A 90 2.14 4.71 13.35
N GLY A 91 2.34 4.44 14.64
CA GLY A 91 2.79 3.12 15.11
C GLY A 91 4.24 2.77 14.74
N LEU A 92 5.06 3.79 14.43
CA LEU A 92 6.51 3.69 14.31
C LEU A 92 7.17 3.97 15.66
N ASP A 93 8.33 3.38 15.89
CA ASP A 93 9.23 3.76 16.99
C ASP A 93 9.73 5.19 16.79
N PRO A 94 9.46 6.13 17.71
CA PRO A 94 9.89 7.53 17.59
C PRO A 94 11.40 7.74 17.69
N ASP A 95 12.14 6.77 18.23
CA ASP A 95 13.60 6.87 18.43
C ASP A 95 14.40 6.18 17.31
N ALA A 96 13.71 5.61 16.31
CA ALA A 96 14.33 4.90 15.19
C ALA A 96 14.38 5.76 13.91
N GLU A 97 15.37 5.46 13.06
CA GLU A 97 15.47 5.99 11.70
C GLU A 97 14.93 4.98 10.69
N TYR A 98 14.26 5.49 9.65
CA TYR A 98 13.62 4.66 8.63
C TYR A 98 14.01 5.14 7.23
N ASP A 99 14.38 4.18 6.38
CA ASP A 99 14.52 4.41 4.95
C ASP A 99 13.16 4.27 4.26
N VAL A 100 12.86 5.21 3.35
CA VAL A 100 11.60 5.22 2.61
C VAL A 100 11.84 4.80 1.18
N GLU A 101 11.30 3.65 0.82
CA GLU A 101 11.28 3.14 -0.55
C GLU A 101 9.90 3.32 -1.18
N ARG A 102 9.87 3.68 -2.48
CA ARG A 102 8.62 3.74 -3.24
C ARG A 102 8.46 2.45 -4.05
N TYR A 103 7.31 1.80 -3.91
CA TYR A 103 6.89 0.76 -4.84
C TYR A 103 6.42 1.39 -6.16
N GLY A 104 7.07 1.07 -7.28
CA GLY A 104 6.75 1.58 -8.61
C GLY A 104 7.92 1.48 -9.56
#